data_AF-A0A0W0YZ36-F1
#
_entry.id   AF-A0A0W0YZ36-F1
#
_cell.length_a   1.000
_cell.length_b   1.000
_cell.length_c   1.000
_cell.angle_alpha   90.00
_cell.angle_beta   90.00
_cell.angle_gamma   90.00
#
_symmetry.space_group_name_H-M   'P 1'
#
loop_
_entity.id
_entity.type
_entity.pdbx_description
1 polymer ?
#
loop_
_entity_poly.entity_id
_entity_poly.type
_entity_poly.pdbx_seq_one_letter_code
_entity_poly.pdbx_strand_id
1 'polypeptide(L)' 'MESCLSPEEKQLLHLIDEQVGVLLKRKASELAIIEALKDFIPEVRCLMDTCFEKELALYYFKYRHFAWFARLLGR' A
#
# COMPACT_ATOMS: atom_id res chain seq x y z
N MET A 1 -4.03 14.63 16.58
CA MET A 1 -4.56 14.41 15.22
C MET A 1 -4.83 12.92 15.14
N GLU A 2 -6.10 12.53 15.27
CA GLU A 2 -6.50 11.14 15.08
C GLU A 2 -6.29 10.81 13.60
N SER A 3 -5.59 9.72 13.31
CA SER A 3 -5.37 9.31 11.93
C SER A 3 -6.66 8.69 11.39
N CYS A 4 -6.97 8.93 10.12
CA CYS A 4 -8.02 8.23 9.38
C CYS A 4 -7.84 6.70 9.34
N LEU A 5 -6.67 6.19 9.76
CA LEU A 5 -6.35 4.76 9.80
C LEU A 5 -6.40 4.16 11.20
N SER A 6 -7.09 3.03 11.29
CA SER A 6 -7.06 2.13 12.44
C SER A 6 -5.65 1.53 12.63
N PRO A 7 -5.33 1.02 13.83
CA PRO A 7 -4.10 0.26 14.05
C PRO A 7 -3.92 -0.92 13.09
N GLU A 8 -5.00 -1.65 12.80
CA GLU A 8 -5.02 -2.79 11.89
C GLU A 8 -4.71 -2.36 10.46
N GLU A 9 -5.28 -1.25 10.00
CA GLU A 9 -5.01 -0.68 8.68
C GLU A 9 -3.55 -0.22 8.55
N LYS A 10 -2.97 0.37 9.62
CA LYS A 10 -1.54 0.73 9.63
C LYS A 10 -0.64 -0.50 9.56
N GLN A 11 -1.03 -1.60 10.21
CA GLN A 11 -0.30 -2.87 10.11
C GLN A 11 -0.40 -3.45 8.70
N LEU A 12 -1.57 -3.36 8.06
CA LEU A 12 -1.76 -3.79 6.68
C LEU A 12 -0.86 -2.98 5.72
N LEU A 13 -0.80 -1.66 5.86
CA LEU A 13 0.09 -0.81 5.05
C LEU A 13 1.56 -1.22 5.21
N HIS A 14 1.99 -1.48 6.44
CA HIS A 14 3.34 -1.90 6.72
C HIS A 14 3.65 -3.28 6.11
N LEU A 15 2.74 -4.25 6.26
CA LEU A 15 2.88 -5.58 5.68
C LEU A 15 3.02 -5.51 4.16
N ILE A 16 2.16 -4.75 3.49
CA ILE A 16 2.20 -4.59 2.03
C ILE A 16 3.53 -3.95 1.61
N ASP A 17 4.00 -2.92 2.30
CA ASP A 17 5.29 -2.29 2.02
C ASP A 17 6.46 -3.29 2.07
N GLU A 18 6.47 -4.16 3.09
CA GLU A 18 7.48 -5.19 3.22
C GLU A 18 7.39 -6.25 2.11
N GLN A 19 6.19 -6.74 1.80
CA GLN A 19 5.98 -7.74 0.75
C GLN A 19 6.37 -7.20 -0.62
N VAL A 20 5.93 -5.99 -0.97
CA VAL A 20 6.31 -5.34 -2.23
C VAL A 20 7.83 -5.12 -2.27
N GLY A 21 8.43 -4.67 -1.17
CA GLY A 21 9.88 -4.51 -1.07
C GLY A 21 10.67 -5.80 -1.31
N VAL A 22 10.20 -6.93 -0.78
CA VAL A 22 10.81 -8.25 -1.02
C VAL A 22 10.68 -8.66 -2.48
N LEU A 23 9.49 -8.49 -3.08
CA LEU A 23 9.24 -8.87 -4.47
C LEU A 23 10.05 -8.01 -5.45
N LEU A 24 10.16 -6.69 -5.20
CA LEU A 24 11.01 -5.79 -5.97
C LEU A 24 12.49 -6.17 -5.88
N LYS A 25 12.98 -6.50 -4.67
CA LYS A 25 14.36 -7.00 -4.49
C LYS A 25 14.63 -8.29 -5.28
N ARG A 26 13.61 -9.14 -5.44
CA ARG A 26 13.67 -10.36 -6.25
C ARG A 26 13.45 -10.11 -7.75
N LYS A 27 13.32 -8.85 -8.17
CA LYS A 27 13.06 -8.45 -9.57
C LYS A 27 11.77 -9.06 -10.12
N ALA A 28 10.76 -9.24 -9.26
CA ALA A 28 9.42 -9.60 -9.72
C ALA A 28 8.87 -8.51 -10.66
N SER A 29 8.14 -8.92 -11.69
CA SER A 29 7.44 -7.96 -12.56
C SER A 29 6.26 -7.32 -11.84
N GLU A 30 5.82 -6.16 -12.32
CA GLU A 30 4.65 -5.46 -11.78
C GLU A 30 3.41 -6.38 -11.76
N LEU A 31 3.17 -7.11 -12.86
CA LEU A 31 2.08 -8.08 -12.95
C LEU A 31 2.20 -9.19 -11.89
N ALA A 32 3.40 -9.72 -11.65
CA ALA A 32 3.61 -10.74 -10.63
C ALA A 32 3.39 -10.22 -9.21
N ILE A 33 3.73 -8.94 -8.95
CA ILE A 33 3.47 -8.29 -7.67
C ILE A 33 1.97 -8.08 -7.45
N ILE A 34 1.26 -7.63 -8.48
CA ILE A 34 -0.20 -7.47 -8.46
C ILE A 34 -0.88 -8.81 -8.18
N GLU A 35 -0.50 -9.88 -8.89
CA GLU A 35 -1.06 -11.22 -8.68
C GLU A 35 -0.75 -11.77 -7.28
N ALA A 36 0.46 -11.54 -6.76
CA ALA A 36 0.85 -12.01 -5.43
C ALA A 36 0.10 -11.31 -4.29
N LEU A 37 -0.35 -10.06 -4.53
CA LEU A 37 -1.02 -9.23 -3.53
C LEU A 37 -2.50 -8.99 -3.87
N LYS A 38 -3.06 -9.73 -4.83
CA LYS A 38 -4.40 -9.50 -5.36
C LYS A 38 -5.50 -9.51 -4.30
N ASP A 39 -5.34 -10.35 -3.28
CA ASP A 39 -6.30 -10.51 -2.20
C ASP A 39 -6.32 -9.29 -1.26
N PHE A 40 -5.29 -8.43 -1.30
CA PHE A 40 -5.22 -7.18 -0.53
C PHE A 40 -5.65 -5.95 -1.34
N ILE A 41 -5.86 -6.08 -2.66
CA ILE A 41 -6.22 -4.95 -3.53
C ILE A 41 -7.54 -4.29 -3.10
N PRO A 42 -8.62 -5.03 -2.76
CA PRO A 42 -9.87 -4.42 -2.32
C PRO A 42 -9.70 -3.52 -1.09
N GLU A 43 -8.94 -4.00 -0.10
CA GLU A 43 -8.66 -3.29 1.15
C GLU A 43 -7.80 -2.06 0.90
N VAL A 44 -6.78 -2.17 0.06
CA VAL A 44 -5.93 -1.02 -0.34
C VAL A 44 -6.75 0.04 -1.06
N ARG A 45 -7.66 -0.35 -1.96
CA ARG A 45 -8.55 0.59 -2.64
C ARG A 45 -9.49 1.30 -1.67
N CYS A 46 -10.12 0.54 -0.78
CA CYS A 46 -10.97 1.10 0.27
C CYS A 46 -10.19 2.12 1.12
N LEU A 47 -8.98 1.77 1.56
CA LEU A 47 -8.09 2.64 2.33
C LEU A 47 -7.75 3.94 1.63
N MET A 48 -7.39 3.84 0.35
CA MET A 48 -7.10 5.00 -0.47
C MET A 48 -8.32 5.93 -0.55
N ASP A 49 -9.51 5.39 -0.77
CA ASP A 49 -10.73 6.18 -0.96
C ASP A 49 -11.30 6.78 0.34
N THR A 50 -11.04 6.14 1.48
CA THR A 50 -11.58 6.58 2.78
C THR A 50 -10.71 7.66 3.44
N CYS A 51 -9.41 7.65 3.19
CA CYS A 51 -8.49 8.63 3.77
C CYS A 51 -8.29 9.88 2.90
N PHE A 52 -8.27 11.05 3.54
CA PHE A 52 -7.90 12.30 2.89
C PHE A 52 -6.48 12.24 2.32
N GLU A 53 -6.27 12.82 1.12
CA GLU A 53 -4.98 12.82 0.42
C GLU A 53 -3.81 13.30 1.28
N LYS A 54 -4.04 14.32 2.12
CA LYS A 54 -2.99 14.87 3.01
C LYS A 54 -2.51 13.87 4.06
N GLU A 55 -3.38 13.00 4.55
CA GLU A 55 -3.00 11.96 5.51
C GLU A 55 -2.34 10.78 4.80
N LEU A 56 -2.85 10.37 3.64
CA LEU A 56 -2.21 9.35 2.80
C LEU A 56 -0.79 9.75 2.39
N ALA A 57 -0.53 11.03 2.14
CA ALA A 57 0.81 11.52 1.82
C ALA A 57 1.85 11.20 2.91
N LEU A 58 1.46 11.23 4.20
CA LEU A 58 2.35 10.85 5.31
C LEU A 58 2.70 9.36 5.24
N TYR A 59 1.72 8.52 4.89
CA TYR A 59 1.92 7.08 4.74
C TYR A 59 2.71 6.75 3.49
N TYR A 60 2.50 7.44 2.37
CA TYR A 60 3.32 7.28 1.17
C TYR A 60 4.77 7.69 1.39
N PHE A 61 5.02 8.71 2.21
CA PHE A 61 6.38 9.08 2.59
C PHE A 61 7.05 7.98 3.44
N LYS A 62 6.31 7.41 4.39
CA LYS A 62 6.80 6.39 5.33
C LYS A 62 6.98 5.01 4.69
N TYR A 63 6.04 4.60 3.85
CA TYR A 63 5.94 3.29 3.22
C TYR A 63 6.05 3.43 1.70
N ARG A 64 7.31 3.52 1.21
CA ARG A 64 7.60 3.87 -0.18
C ARG A 64 7.23 2.77 -1.18
N HIS A 65 7.34 1.50 -0.79
CA HIS A 65 6.94 0.39 -1.65
C HIS A 65 5.42 0.28 -1.70
N PHE A 66 4.75 0.52 -0.58
CA PHE A 66 3.30 0.67 -0.58
C PHE A 66 2.86 1.82 -1.49
N ALA A 67 3.50 3.00 -1.41
CA ALA A 67 3.19 4.13 -2.29
C ALA A 67 3.35 3.78 -3.78
N TRP A 68 4.40 3.04 -4.12
CA TRP A 68 4.60 2.54 -5.48
C TRP A 68 3.50 1.58 -5.91
N PHE A 69 3.11 0.65 -5.03
CA PHE A 69 2.03 -0.30 -5.30
C PHE A 69 0.67 0.40 -5.46
N ALA A 70 0.35 1.35 -4.58
CA ALA A 70 -0.84 2.20 -4.69
C ALA A 70 -0.90 2.91 -6.06
N ARG A 71 0.26 3.36 -6.57
CA ARG A 71 0.36 3.97 -7.89
C ARG A 71 0.09 3.03 -9.05
N LEU A 72 0.55 1.78 -8.95
CA LEU A 72 0.18 0.76 -9.93
C LEU A 72 -1.33 0.48 -9.96
N LEU A 73 -2.01 0.62 -8.82
CA LEU A 73 -3.45 0.42 -8.71
C LEU A 73 -4.29 1.61 -9.21
N GLY A 74 -3.64 2.73 -9.57
CA GLY A 74 -4.28 3.89 -10.21
C GLY A 74 -4.29 5.19 -9.41
N ARG A 75 -3.36 5.41 -8.46
CA ARG A 75 -3.20 6.69 -7.73
C ARG A 75 -1.89 7.42 -7.95
#